data_AF-A0A833SKF1-F1
#
_entry.id   AF-A0A833SKF1-F1
#
_cell.length_a   1.000
_cell.length_b   1.000
_cell.length_c   1.000
_cell.angle_alpha   90.00
_cell.angle_beta   90.00
_cell.angle_gamma   90.00
#
_symmetry.space_group_name_H-M   'P 1'
#
loop_
_entity.id
_entity.type
_entity.pdbx_description
1 polymer ?
#
loop_
_entity_poly.entity_id
_entity_poly.type
_entity_poly.pdbx_seq_one_letter_code
_entity_poly.pdbx_strand_id
1 'polypeptide(L)'
;MMAIVQSSLALLLVVAAASSGLTEAANLRRRNLGGTTIATNVKTYAAYDDYAPAMLAAVNKQRATKGLSPLCLNKKLHTAAQRHSDDMAIKDYMAHDGSDGSSMSERITQAGYVWSAVAENVAAGQVDVDAVMVAWINSPEHLENIMGEYTMFAPGYAFNKEGTYQHYWTQDFGTGETEQCDGATTSGSTTLQDATQDVDMVQGEAETEAPTPAPTSVTDASVTDAPATEAPVTPTPTTSTPETPAQADCQSNF
;
A
#
# COMPACT_ATOMS: atom_id res chain seq x y z
N MET A 1 70.44 -11.95 55.13
CA MET A 1 70.76 -12.47 53.78
C MET A 1 69.54 -12.12 52.91
N MET A 2 69.56 -11.25 51.90
CA MET A 2 70.54 -10.99 50.81
C MET A 2 70.84 -12.26 49.99
N ALA A 3 70.84 -12.26 48.66
CA ALA A 3 70.80 -11.18 47.63
C ALA A 3 69.75 -11.54 46.52
N ILE A 4 69.28 -10.72 45.55
CA ILE A 4 69.77 -9.54 44.79
C ILE A 4 70.87 -9.91 43.78
N VAL A 5 70.80 -9.70 42.46
CA VAL A 5 69.80 -9.09 41.50
C VAL A 5 69.24 -10.21 40.57
N GLN A 6 68.53 -10.06 39.42
CA GLN A 6 68.24 -9.04 38.38
C GLN A 6 66.73 -9.05 38.03
N SER A 7 66.07 -8.08 37.38
CA SER A 7 66.38 -6.97 36.44
C SER A 7 66.14 -7.27 34.94
N SER A 8 64.97 -6.89 34.43
CA SER A 8 64.73 -6.51 33.02
C SER A 8 63.55 -5.53 32.91
N LEU A 9 63.75 -4.52 32.06
CA LEU A 9 62.92 -3.35 31.79
C LEU A 9 61.40 -3.49 31.91
N ALA A 10 60.78 -2.47 32.51
CA ALA A 10 59.42 -2.08 32.18
C ALA A 10 59.40 -1.37 30.81
N LEU A 11 58.32 -1.57 30.04
CA LEU A 11 57.83 -0.56 29.12
C LEU A 11 56.32 -0.39 29.32
N LEU A 12 55.93 0.75 29.85
CA LEU A 12 54.55 1.06 30.20
C LEU A 12 53.85 1.71 28.99
N LEU A 13 52.92 1.00 28.36
CA LEU A 13 52.04 1.54 27.32
C LEU A 13 50.58 1.48 27.75
N VAL A 14 50.21 2.42 28.61
CA VAL A 14 48.80 2.79 28.82
C VAL A 14 48.35 3.59 27.60
N VAL A 15 47.81 2.91 26.59
CA VAL A 15 47.10 3.57 25.49
C VAL A 15 45.62 3.62 25.81
N ALA A 16 45.26 4.55 26.71
CA ALA A 16 43.89 4.98 26.86
C ALA A 16 43.54 5.94 25.71
N ALA A 17 43.04 5.39 24.60
CA ALA A 17 42.54 6.14 23.46
C ALA A 17 41.16 5.61 23.07
N ALA A 18 40.11 6.42 23.28
CA ALA A 18 38.75 6.04 22.94
C ALA A 18 38.58 5.98 21.40
N SER A 19 38.14 4.83 20.89
CA SER A 19 37.88 4.61 19.46
C SER A 19 36.39 4.57 19.08
N SER A 20 35.49 4.70 20.07
CA SER A 20 34.05 4.94 19.89
C SER A 20 33.77 6.39 19.45
N GLY A 21 34.30 6.78 18.28
CA GLY A 21 34.19 8.14 17.74
C GLY A 21 34.49 8.30 16.24
N LEU A 22 34.62 7.21 15.47
CA LEU A 22 34.98 7.26 14.04
C LEU A 22 33.79 7.20 13.08
N THR A 23 32.57 6.97 13.56
CA THR A 23 31.34 6.91 12.72
C THR A 23 30.70 8.27 12.46
N GLU A 24 30.77 9.24 13.38
CA GLU A 24 30.19 10.59 13.16
C GLU A 24 31.10 11.55 12.39
N ALA A 25 32.42 11.50 12.65
CA ALA A 25 33.39 12.40 12.00
C ALA A 25 33.43 12.25 10.47
N ALA A 26 33.07 11.07 9.94
CA ALA A 26 32.98 10.81 8.51
C ALA A 26 31.82 11.55 7.82
N ASN A 27 30.66 11.67 8.48
CA ASN A 27 29.45 12.27 7.91
C ASN A 27 29.38 13.80 8.08
N LEU A 28 30.14 14.38 9.00
CA LEU A 28 30.27 15.84 9.14
C LEU A 28 31.27 16.45 8.14
N ARG A 29 32.31 15.72 7.72
CA ARG A 29 33.38 16.27 6.86
C ARG A 29 32.97 16.48 5.39
N ARG A 30 31.82 15.94 4.94
CA ARG A 30 31.29 16.12 3.56
C ARG A 30 30.31 17.30 3.41
N ARG A 31 30.27 18.24 4.37
CA ARG A 31 29.35 19.40 4.36
C ARG A 31 30.00 20.78 4.22
N ASN A 32 31.32 20.90 4.02
CA ASN A 32 31.98 22.21 4.05
C ASN A 32 33.22 22.38 3.14
N LEU A 33 33.16 21.89 1.90
CA LEU A 33 34.08 22.30 0.81
C LEU A 33 33.28 22.58 -0.47
N GLY A 34 33.33 23.83 -0.95
CA GLY A 34 32.65 24.27 -2.17
C GLY A 34 31.30 24.94 -1.88
N GLY A 35 31.22 26.26 -2.15
CA GLY A 35 30.02 27.07 -1.94
C GLY A 35 28.96 26.91 -3.02
N THR A 36 28.36 25.71 -3.11
CA THR A 36 27.09 25.50 -3.82
C THR A 36 26.14 24.81 -2.85
N THR A 37 25.06 25.49 -2.47
CA THR A 37 23.97 24.86 -1.71
C THR A 37 23.31 23.82 -2.61
N ILE A 38 23.73 22.56 -2.51
CA ILE A 38 22.96 21.44 -3.02
C ILE A 38 21.70 21.37 -2.16
N ALA A 39 20.64 22.01 -2.64
CA ALA A 39 19.30 21.69 -2.22
C ALA A 39 19.07 20.22 -2.57
N THR A 40 19.18 19.35 -1.57
CA THR A 40 18.54 18.04 -1.63
C THR A 40 17.05 18.31 -1.81
N ASN A 41 16.58 18.19 -3.05
CA ASN A 41 15.17 18.32 -3.40
C ASN A 41 14.42 17.13 -2.80
N VAL A 42 14.13 17.22 -1.50
CA VAL A 42 13.22 16.33 -0.80
C VAL A 42 11.88 16.43 -1.54
N LYS A 43 11.40 15.30 -2.04
CA LYS A 43 10.21 15.22 -2.88
C LYS A 43 8.98 15.39 -1.99
N THR A 44 8.61 16.63 -1.73
CA THR A 44 7.39 16.98 -1.00
C THR A 44 6.23 17.16 -1.96
N TYR A 45 5.15 16.44 -1.74
CA TYR A 45 3.88 16.69 -2.42
C TYR A 45 3.14 17.84 -1.74
N ALA A 46 2.54 18.74 -2.53
CA ALA A 46 1.91 19.97 -2.05
C ALA A 46 0.39 19.99 -2.25
N ALA A 47 -0.12 19.22 -3.21
CA ALA A 47 -1.53 18.98 -3.47
C ALA A 47 -1.82 17.47 -3.59
N TYR A 48 -3.07 17.08 -3.36
CA TYR A 48 -3.56 15.71 -3.50
C TYR A 48 -3.27 15.11 -4.89
N ASP A 49 -3.49 15.90 -5.94
CA ASP A 49 -3.29 15.51 -7.33
C ASP A 49 -1.81 15.21 -7.67
N ASP A 50 -0.85 15.70 -6.88
CA ASP A 50 0.58 15.43 -7.10
C ASP A 50 0.95 13.96 -6.79
N TYR A 51 0.18 13.25 -5.95
CA TYR A 51 0.50 11.89 -5.49
C TYR A 51 -0.65 10.88 -5.64
N ALA A 52 -1.91 11.28 -5.43
CA ALA A 52 -3.02 10.33 -5.36
C ALA A 52 -3.27 9.55 -6.65
N PRO A 53 -3.19 10.15 -7.87
CA PRO A 53 -3.29 9.39 -9.12
C PRO A 53 -2.15 8.38 -9.29
N ALA A 54 -0.93 8.73 -8.87
CA ALA A 54 0.23 7.83 -8.95
C ALA A 54 0.12 6.67 -7.95
N MET A 55 -0.32 6.95 -6.71
CA MET A 55 -0.57 5.94 -5.68
C MET A 55 -1.67 4.96 -6.13
N LEU A 56 -2.80 5.48 -6.63
CA LEU A 56 -3.88 4.63 -7.16
C LEU A 56 -3.38 3.76 -8.32
N ALA A 57 -2.59 4.32 -9.24
CA ALA A 57 -2.02 3.57 -10.35
C ALA A 57 -1.08 2.44 -9.87
N ALA A 58 -0.27 2.69 -8.83
CA ALA A 58 0.60 1.68 -8.23
C ALA A 58 -0.20 0.57 -7.51
N VAL A 59 -1.21 0.93 -6.72
CA VAL A 59 -2.13 -0.02 -6.07
C VAL A 59 -2.87 -0.86 -7.12
N ASN A 60 -3.45 -0.25 -8.14
CA ASN A 60 -4.20 -0.97 -9.18
C ASN A 60 -3.29 -1.84 -10.07
N LYS A 61 -2.07 -1.40 -10.37
CA LYS A 61 -1.05 -2.23 -11.03
C LYS A 61 -0.72 -3.47 -10.20
N GLN A 62 -0.60 -3.32 -8.88
CA GLN A 62 -0.33 -4.44 -7.97
C GLN A 62 -1.54 -5.38 -7.86
N ARG A 63 -2.76 -4.86 -7.72
CA ARG A 63 -4.02 -5.64 -7.71
C ARG A 63 -4.22 -6.46 -8.99
N ALA A 64 -3.88 -5.89 -10.14
CA ALA A 64 -3.96 -6.57 -11.44
C ALA A 64 -3.10 -7.85 -11.51
N THR A 65 -2.04 -7.99 -10.69
CA THR A 65 -1.23 -9.23 -10.63
C THR A 65 -2.00 -10.44 -10.14
N LYS A 66 -3.10 -10.24 -9.39
CA LYS A 66 -4.05 -11.28 -8.96
C LYS A 66 -5.38 -11.26 -9.75
N GLY A 67 -5.48 -10.45 -10.81
CA GLY A 67 -6.72 -10.29 -11.59
C GLY A 67 -7.85 -9.54 -10.86
N LEU A 68 -7.55 -8.85 -9.76
CA LEU A 68 -8.54 -8.11 -8.97
C LEU A 68 -8.99 -6.83 -9.69
N SER A 69 -10.25 -6.45 -9.47
CA SER A 69 -10.82 -5.19 -9.98
C SER A 69 -10.02 -3.96 -9.50
N PRO A 70 -9.82 -2.96 -10.37
CA PRO A 70 -9.20 -1.70 -9.99
C PRO A 70 -10.10 -0.91 -9.04
N LEU A 71 -9.48 -0.25 -8.07
CA LEU A 71 -10.12 0.71 -7.17
C LEU A 71 -10.23 2.08 -7.85
N CYS A 72 -11.08 2.94 -7.30
CA CYS A 72 -11.19 4.36 -7.66
C CYS A 72 -10.99 5.27 -6.45
N LEU A 73 -10.70 6.56 -6.66
CA LEU A 73 -10.58 7.53 -5.57
C LEU A 73 -11.95 7.80 -4.92
N ASN A 74 -11.97 8.03 -3.61
CA ASN A 74 -13.11 8.59 -2.89
C ASN A 74 -12.66 9.66 -1.87
N LYS A 75 -13.17 10.88 -2.00
CA LYS A 75 -12.79 12.05 -1.18
C LYS A 75 -13.05 11.91 0.32
N LYS A 76 -13.96 11.02 0.74
CA LYS A 76 -14.24 10.79 2.17
C LYS A 76 -13.16 9.91 2.79
N LEU A 77 -12.75 8.84 2.09
CA LEU A 77 -11.55 8.08 2.43
C LEU A 77 -10.32 9.01 2.45
N HIS A 78 -10.18 9.92 1.48
CA HIS A 78 -9.08 10.90 1.50
C HIS A 78 -9.13 11.79 2.75
N THR A 79 -10.33 12.24 3.15
CA THR A 79 -10.51 13.07 4.36
C THR A 79 -10.07 12.34 5.64
N ALA A 80 -10.27 11.03 5.73
CA ALA A 80 -9.81 10.21 6.85
C ALA A 80 -8.31 9.94 6.80
N ALA A 81 -7.80 9.41 5.68
CA ALA A 81 -6.39 9.13 5.45
C ALA A 81 -5.49 10.38 5.60
N GLN A 82 -5.94 11.54 5.10
CA GLN A 82 -5.20 12.80 5.23
C GLN A 82 -5.15 13.28 6.68
N ARG A 83 -6.27 13.23 7.42
CA ARG A 83 -6.31 13.56 8.85
C ARG A 83 -5.32 12.70 9.64
N HIS A 84 -5.20 11.41 9.31
CA HIS A 84 -4.29 10.51 10.01
C HIS A 84 -2.83 10.79 9.69
N SER A 85 -2.49 10.97 8.40
CA SER A 85 -1.14 11.42 8.01
C SER A 85 -0.76 12.76 8.64
N ASP A 86 -1.69 13.72 8.70
CA ASP A 86 -1.48 15.03 9.34
C ASP A 86 -1.24 14.88 10.85
N ASP A 87 -2.02 14.06 11.57
CA ASP A 87 -1.83 13.83 13.00
C ASP A 87 -0.50 13.11 13.31
N MET A 88 -0.17 12.05 12.56
CA MET A 88 1.13 11.37 12.63
C MET A 88 2.30 12.35 12.44
N ALA A 89 2.19 13.24 11.45
CA ALA A 89 3.21 14.26 11.17
C ALA A 89 3.30 15.37 12.24
N ILE A 90 2.16 15.82 12.78
CA ILE A 90 2.08 16.88 13.81
C ILE A 90 2.60 16.38 15.17
N LYS A 91 2.40 15.09 15.47
CA LYS A 91 2.73 14.48 16.77
C LYS A 91 4.02 13.65 16.75
N ASP A 92 4.63 13.47 15.58
CA ASP A 92 5.86 12.72 15.32
C ASP A 92 5.83 11.25 15.80
N TYR A 93 4.85 10.49 15.28
CA TYR A 93 4.71 9.06 15.52
C TYR A 93 4.20 8.32 14.27
N MET A 94 4.14 7.00 14.36
CA MET A 94 3.53 6.11 13.37
C MET A 94 2.78 5.00 14.11
N ALA A 95 1.46 4.92 13.90
CA ALA A 95 0.58 3.86 14.40
C ALA A 95 -0.76 3.89 13.61
N HIS A 96 -1.63 2.90 13.83
CA HIS A 96 -2.98 2.87 13.25
C HIS A 96 -3.99 3.71 14.05
N ASP A 97 -3.89 3.80 15.38
CA ASP A 97 -4.75 4.67 16.18
C ASP A 97 -4.23 6.11 16.17
N GLY A 98 -5.16 7.07 16.12
CA GLY A 98 -4.88 8.50 16.15
C GLY A 98 -4.45 8.96 17.56
N SER A 99 -3.77 10.10 17.66
CA SER A 99 -3.34 10.64 18.96
C SER A 99 -4.49 11.21 19.82
N ASP A 100 -5.70 11.28 19.25
CA ASP A 100 -6.97 11.52 19.94
C ASP A 100 -7.65 10.22 20.44
N GLY A 101 -7.04 9.06 20.16
CA GLY A 101 -7.57 7.73 20.44
C GLY A 101 -8.56 7.20 19.41
N SER A 102 -8.74 7.87 18.26
CA SER A 102 -9.65 7.40 17.21
C SER A 102 -9.01 6.31 16.35
N SER A 103 -9.73 5.20 16.18
CA SER A 103 -9.34 4.13 15.26
C SER A 103 -9.62 4.49 13.79
N MET A 104 -8.99 3.77 12.86
CA MET A 104 -9.20 3.89 11.41
C MET A 104 -10.68 3.94 11.00
N SER A 105 -11.49 3.00 11.49
CA SER A 105 -12.90 2.89 11.10
C SER A 105 -13.74 4.04 11.66
N GLU A 106 -13.37 4.58 12.82
CA GLU A 106 -13.96 5.81 13.37
C GLU A 106 -13.56 7.04 12.56
N ARG A 107 -12.31 7.18 12.12
CA ARG A 107 -11.88 8.28 11.23
C ARG A 107 -12.65 8.27 9.90
N ILE A 108 -12.77 7.10 9.27
CA ILE A 108 -13.53 6.91 8.02
C ILE A 108 -15.03 7.21 8.22
N THR A 109 -15.61 6.76 9.34
CA THR A 109 -17.02 7.03 9.68
C THR A 109 -17.25 8.52 9.98
N GLN A 110 -16.31 9.19 10.66
CA GLN A 110 -16.36 10.64 10.94
C GLN A 110 -16.18 11.49 9.68
N ALA A 111 -15.47 10.99 8.66
CA ALA A 111 -15.47 11.58 7.32
C ALA A 111 -16.79 11.34 6.53
N GLY A 112 -17.76 10.65 7.12
CA GLY A 112 -19.08 10.41 6.55
C GLY A 112 -19.14 9.35 5.46
N TYR A 113 -18.13 8.48 5.37
CA TYR A 113 -18.11 7.33 4.45
C TYR A 113 -18.91 6.18 5.07
N VAL A 114 -19.94 5.69 4.36
CA VAL A 114 -20.81 4.60 4.81
C VAL A 114 -20.29 3.29 4.22
N TRP A 115 -19.76 2.42 5.06
CA TRP A 115 -19.00 1.24 4.64
C TRP A 115 -19.61 -0.09 5.06
N SER A 116 -19.32 -1.13 4.28
CA SER A 116 -19.49 -2.55 4.63
C SER A 116 -18.16 -3.26 4.85
N ALA A 117 -17.06 -2.76 4.28
CA ALA A 117 -15.69 -3.18 4.58
C ALA A 117 -14.72 -2.00 4.43
N VAL A 118 -13.71 -1.93 5.31
CA VAL A 118 -12.61 -0.96 5.30
C VAL A 118 -11.29 -1.62 5.73
N ALA A 119 -10.17 -1.05 5.33
CA ALA A 119 -8.83 -1.36 5.86
C ALA A 119 -7.90 -0.15 5.68
N GLU A 120 -6.76 -0.16 6.35
CA GLU A 120 -5.74 0.90 6.26
C GLU A 120 -4.33 0.32 6.19
N ASN A 121 -3.46 0.98 5.42
CA ASN A 121 -2.01 0.85 5.56
C ASN A 121 -1.41 2.18 6.02
N VAL A 122 -0.54 2.16 7.01
CA VAL A 122 0.26 3.34 7.44
C VAL A 122 1.74 3.13 7.14
N ALA A 123 2.49 4.22 6.95
CA ALA A 123 3.94 4.19 6.84
C ALA A 123 4.56 5.56 7.14
N ALA A 124 5.84 5.56 7.53
CA ALA A 124 6.60 6.79 7.74
C ALA A 124 8.07 6.61 7.33
N GLY A 125 8.68 7.67 6.78
CA GLY A 125 10.08 7.73 6.35
C GLY A 125 10.32 7.57 4.85
N GLN A 126 9.36 7.02 4.10
CA GLN A 126 9.51 6.76 2.67
C GLN A 126 9.28 8.05 1.86
N VAL A 127 10.24 8.41 1.03
CA VAL A 127 10.29 9.75 0.40
C VAL A 127 9.29 9.96 -0.74
N ASP A 128 8.71 8.89 -1.29
CA ASP A 128 7.69 8.97 -2.34
C ASP A 128 6.82 7.71 -2.49
N VAL A 129 5.83 7.82 -3.39
CA VAL A 129 4.88 6.77 -3.77
C VAL A 129 5.56 5.45 -4.13
N ASP A 130 6.66 5.46 -4.88
CA ASP A 130 7.34 4.23 -5.30
C ASP A 130 8.03 3.57 -4.10
N ALA A 131 8.71 4.35 -3.26
CA ALA A 131 9.36 3.86 -2.05
C ALA A 131 8.36 3.26 -1.04
N VAL A 132 7.21 3.92 -0.83
CA VAL A 132 6.20 3.46 0.14
C VAL A 132 5.38 2.28 -0.39
N MET A 133 5.09 2.21 -1.69
CA MET A 133 4.48 1.02 -2.29
C MET A 133 5.40 -0.19 -2.24
N VAL A 134 6.72 -0.02 -2.42
CA VAL A 134 7.69 -1.12 -2.22
C VAL A 134 7.73 -1.56 -0.76
N ALA A 135 7.62 -0.64 0.20
CA ALA A 135 7.55 -0.97 1.63
C ALA A 135 6.31 -1.83 1.95
N TRP A 136 5.12 -1.40 1.54
CA TRP A 136 3.88 -2.15 1.80
C TRP A 136 3.79 -3.47 1.02
N ILE A 137 4.27 -3.54 -0.23
CA ILE A 137 4.25 -4.79 -1.03
C ILE A 137 5.16 -5.87 -0.41
N ASN A 138 6.25 -5.50 0.25
CA ASN A 138 7.16 -6.43 0.91
C ASN A 138 6.70 -6.86 2.32
N SER A 139 5.62 -6.27 2.85
CA SER A 139 5.04 -6.61 4.15
C SER A 139 3.73 -7.40 3.95
N PRO A 140 3.62 -8.67 4.39
CA PRO A 140 2.46 -9.51 4.10
C PRO A 140 1.11 -8.90 4.51
N GLU A 141 1.03 -8.34 5.71
CA GLU A 141 -0.20 -7.75 6.28
C GLU A 141 -0.66 -6.52 5.46
N HIS A 142 0.25 -5.62 5.10
CA HIS A 142 -0.05 -4.46 4.26
C HIS A 142 -0.38 -4.85 2.80
N LEU A 143 0.23 -5.92 2.30
CA LEU A 143 -0.06 -6.50 0.99
C LEU A 143 -1.45 -7.17 0.95
N GLU A 144 -1.91 -7.76 2.06
CA GLU A 144 -3.26 -8.32 2.18
C GLU A 144 -4.32 -7.21 2.06
N ASN A 145 -4.14 -6.07 2.72
CA ASN A 145 -5.00 -4.88 2.56
C ASN A 145 -5.06 -4.38 1.10
N ILE A 146 -3.90 -4.26 0.43
CA ILE A 146 -3.83 -3.89 -1.00
C ILE A 146 -4.63 -4.87 -1.88
N MET A 147 -4.74 -6.13 -1.48
CA MET A 147 -5.36 -7.23 -2.23
C MET A 147 -6.82 -7.53 -1.81
N GLY A 148 -7.39 -6.81 -0.84
CA GLY A 148 -8.76 -7.07 -0.35
C GLY A 148 -9.87 -6.73 -1.35
N GLU A 149 -11.10 -7.17 -1.06
CA GLU A 149 -12.29 -6.99 -1.92
C GLU A 149 -12.92 -5.59 -1.80
N TYR A 150 -12.09 -4.58 -2.00
CA TYR A 150 -12.47 -3.17 -2.00
C TYR A 150 -12.90 -2.68 -3.38
N THR A 151 -13.59 -1.55 -3.40
CA THR A 151 -14.07 -0.85 -4.60
C THR A 151 -13.54 0.59 -4.69
N MET A 152 -13.29 1.21 -3.54
CA MET A 152 -12.76 2.56 -3.39
C MET A 152 -11.46 2.57 -2.57
N PHE A 153 -10.70 3.64 -2.75
CA PHE A 153 -9.38 3.87 -2.18
C PHE A 153 -9.18 5.37 -1.97
N ALA A 154 -8.34 5.77 -1.01
CA ALA A 154 -7.67 7.05 -1.07
C ALA A 154 -6.39 7.07 -0.23
N PRO A 155 -5.35 7.82 -0.65
CA PRO A 155 -4.19 8.08 0.18
C PRO A 155 -4.30 9.40 0.94
N GLY A 156 -3.53 9.50 2.02
CA GLY A 156 -3.19 10.75 2.70
C GLY A 156 -1.67 10.88 2.82
N TYR A 157 -1.15 12.10 2.71
CA TYR A 157 0.28 12.38 2.81
C TYR A 157 0.54 13.67 3.60
N ALA A 158 1.47 13.61 4.54
CA ALA A 158 1.93 14.78 5.28
C ALA A 158 3.46 14.85 5.33
N PHE A 159 3.98 16.08 5.45
CA PHE A 159 5.41 16.35 5.55
C PHE A 159 5.70 17.26 6.75
N ASN A 160 6.47 16.76 7.71
CA ASN A 160 7.01 17.55 8.82
C ASN A 160 8.54 17.52 8.79
N LYS A 161 9.15 18.59 8.26
CA LYS A 161 10.61 18.77 8.19
C LYS A 161 11.34 18.60 9.53
N GLU A 162 10.67 18.83 10.65
CA GLU A 162 11.25 18.77 12.00
C GLU A 162 10.93 17.45 12.73
N GLY A 163 10.06 16.61 12.18
CA GLY A 163 9.73 15.29 12.72
C GLY A 163 10.73 14.20 12.31
N THR A 164 10.85 13.18 13.15
CA THR A 164 11.76 12.04 13.06
C THR A 164 11.73 11.35 11.70
N TYR A 165 10.54 11.13 11.14
CA TYR A 165 10.36 10.41 9.87
C TYR A 165 10.28 11.32 8.65
N GLN A 166 10.01 12.62 8.84
CA GLN A 166 9.70 13.64 7.83
C GLN A 166 8.49 13.39 6.92
N HIS A 167 8.34 12.21 6.34
CA HIS A 167 7.24 11.82 5.45
C HIS A 167 6.30 10.83 6.15
N TYR A 168 4.99 11.07 6.08
CA TYR A 168 3.96 10.25 6.72
C TYR A 168 2.86 9.92 5.72
N TRP A 169 2.46 8.66 5.67
CA TRP A 169 1.60 8.10 4.65
C TRP A 169 0.48 7.26 5.26
N THR A 170 -0.71 7.38 4.68
CA THR A 170 -1.88 6.56 4.97
C THR A 170 -2.53 6.12 3.66
N GLN A 171 -3.04 4.90 3.60
CA GLN A 171 -3.91 4.38 2.53
C GLN A 171 -5.19 3.86 3.16
N ASP A 172 -6.32 4.50 2.91
CA ASP A 172 -7.63 3.98 3.27
C ASP A 172 -8.24 3.21 2.10
N PHE A 173 -8.73 2.01 2.37
CA PHE A 173 -9.45 1.14 1.44
C PHE A 173 -10.90 1.00 1.88
N GLY A 174 -11.85 0.88 0.94
CA GLY A 174 -13.26 0.76 1.31
C GLY A 174 -14.18 0.15 0.26
N THR A 175 -15.31 -0.35 0.75
CA THR A 175 -16.52 -0.68 -0.02
C THR A 175 -17.75 -0.21 0.76
N GLY A 176 -18.74 0.35 0.06
CA GLY A 176 -19.99 0.83 0.64
C GLY A 176 -21.06 1.02 -0.45
N GLU A 177 -22.26 0.48 -0.24
CA GLU A 177 -23.32 0.41 -1.27
C GLU A 177 -23.85 1.79 -1.71
N THR A 178 -23.74 2.80 -0.84
CA THR A 178 -24.18 4.18 -1.09
C THR A 178 -23.04 5.12 -1.49
N GLU A 179 -21.80 4.61 -1.57
CA GLU A 179 -20.61 5.39 -1.89
C GLU A 179 -20.28 5.32 -3.38
N GLN A 180 -19.51 6.31 -3.86
CA GLN A 180 -19.18 6.46 -5.28
C GLN A 180 -17.72 6.88 -5.46
N CYS A 181 -17.18 6.57 -6.63
CA CYS A 181 -15.91 7.12 -7.07
C CYS A 181 -15.99 8.63 -7.25
N ASP A 182 -14.92 9.36 -6.94
CA ASP A 182 -14.79 10.77 -7.29
C ASP A 182 -14.91 10.95 -8.82
N GLY A 183 -15.65 11.98 -9.24
CA GLY A 183 -15.93 12.23 -10.66
C GLY A 183 -17.01 11.35 -11.29
N ALA A 184 -17.49 10.28 -10.63
CA ALA A 184 -18.58 9.43 -11.14
C ALA A 184 -19.98 10.06 -11.02
N THR A 185 -20.05 11.40 -11.03
CA THR A 185 -21.29 12.18 -11.01
C THR A 185 -22.25 11.67 -12.07
N THR A 186 -23.41 11.20 -11.60
CA THR A 186 -24.53 10.67 -12.38
C THR A 186 -24.72 11.36 -13.73
N SER A 187 -24.39 10.64 -14.81
CA SER A 187 -25.15 10.78 -16.05
C SER A 187 -26.60 10.44 -15.71
N GLY A 188 -27.40 11.47 -15.46
CA GLY A 188 -28.78 11.32 -15.04
C GLY A 188 -29.56 10.50 -16.07
N SER A 189 -30.56 9.76 -15.59
CA SER A 189 -31.51 9.07 -16.47
C SER A 189 -32.38 10.10 -17.19
N THR A 190 -31.83 10.74 -18.23
CA THR A 190 -32.62 11.38 -19.28
C THR A 190 -33.32 10.26 -20.02
N THR A 191 -34.56 9.99 -19.62
CA THR A 191 -35.45 9.08 -20.32
C THR A 191 -35.57 9.51 -21.78
N LEU A 192 -34.95 8.77 -22.70
CA LEU A 192 -35.28 8.80 -24.12
C LEU A 192 -36.66 8.17 -24.30
N GLN A 193 -37.68 8.94 -23.94
CA GLN A 193 -39.07 8.55 -24.01
C GLN A 193 -39.69 9.18 -25.25
N ASP A 194 -40.14 8.31 -26.16
CA ASP A 194 -40.96 8.58 -27.34
C ASP A 194 -40.40 9.53 -28.42
N ALA A 195 -40.05 8.92 -29.55
CA ALA A 195 -39.97 9.58 -30.86
C ALA A 195 -40.21 8.55 -31.97
N THR A 196 -41.30 7.76 -31.90
CA THR A 196 -41.67 6.88 -33.02
C THR A 196 -42.33 7.67 -34.15
N GLN A 197 -41.65 7.79 -35.29
CA GLN A 197 -42.31 8.04 -36.58
C GLN A 197 -41.45 7.61 -37.77
N ASP A 198 -41.92 6.56 -38.43
CA ASP A 198 -41.95 6.30 -39.88
C ASP A 198 -40.79 6.83 -40.78
N VAL A 199 -40.08 5.88 -41.40
CA VAL A 199 -39.98 5.84 -42.87
C VAL A 199 -39.79 4.42 -43.41
N ASP A 200 -40.89 3.90 -43.97
CA ASP A 200 -40.99 3.09 -45.20
C ASP A 200 -40.41 1.65 -45.26
N MET A 201 -41.00 0.84 -46.14
CA MET A 201 -40.73 -0.57 -46.34
C MET A 201 -40.33 -0.86 -47.79
N VAL A 202 -39.18 -1.51 -48.01
CA VAL A 202 -38.83 -2.09 -49.32
C VAL A 202 -38.54 -3.57 -49.16
N GLN A 203 -39.27 -4.37 -49.92
CA GLN A 203 -39.25 -5.83 -49.93
C GLN A 203 -38.50 -6.32 -51.19
N GLY A 204 -37.65 -7.35 -51.05
CA GLY A 204 -36.90 -7.97 -52.15
C GLY A 204 -36.43 -9.36 -51.75
N GLU A 205 -36.55 -10.34 -52.66
CA GLU A 205 -36.59 -11.76 -52.32
C GLU A 205 -35.43 -12.57 -52.95
N ALA A 206 -35.11 -13.71 -52.30
CA ALA A 206 -34.58 -14.98 -52.84
C ALA A 206 -33.26 -14.98 -53.69
N GLU A 207 -32.22 -15.69 -53.22
CA GLU A 207 -31.75 -17.02 -53.75
C GLU A 207 -30.67 -16.93 -54.85
N THR A 208 -29.73 -17.89 -55.04
CA THR A 208 -29.23 -19.05 -54.22
C THR A 208 -27.67 -18.99 -54.27
N GLU A 209 -26.76 -19.95 -54.04
CA GLU A 209 -26.63 -21.42 -53.82
C GLU A 209 -25.47 -21.68 -52.80
N ALA A 210 -25.18 -22.94 -52.45
CA ALA A 210 -23.93 -23.38 -51.80
C ALA A 210 -23.31 -24.58 -52.59
N PRO A 211 -22.00 -24.84 -52.47
CA PRO A 211 -21.60 -25.96 -51.62
C PRO A 211 -20.25 -25.84 -50.88
N THR A 212 -20.08 -26.66 -49.84
CA THR A 212 -18.85 -26.88 -49.05
C THR A 212 -17.85 -27.84 -49.77
N PRO A 213 -16.57 -27.93 -49.36
CA PRO A 213 -16.19 -28.82 -48.25
C PRO A 213 -15.13 -28.26 -47.28
N ALA A 214 -14.97 -28.93 -46.13
CA ALA A 214 -14.03 -28.59 -45.06
C ALA A 214 -12.63 -29.19 -45.25
N PRO A 215 -11.69 -28.94 -44.32
CA PRO A 215 -11.02 -30.09 -43.70
C PRO A 215 -10.84 -30.02 -42.17
N THR A 216 -11.27 -31.10 -41.52
CA THR A 216 -10.54 -31.88 -40.50
C THR A 216 -10.07 -31.23 -39.19
N SER A 217 -10.73 -31.63 -38.09
CA SER A 217 -10.24 -31.52 -36.70
C SER A 217 -9.12 -32.53 -36.39
N VAL A 218 -8.30 -32.27 -35.36
CA VAL A 218 -7.39 -33.26 -34.75
C VAL A 218 -7.50 -33.23 -33.22
N THR A 219 -7.62 -34.40 -32.60
CA THR A 219 -7.70 -34.60 -31.14
C THR A 219 -7.17 -35.98 -30.75
N ASP A 220 -6.06 -36.02 -30.00
CA ASP A 220 -5.65 -37.02 -29.01
C ASP A 220 -4.45 -36.38 -28.27
N ALA A 221 -4.31 -36.28 -26.94
CA ALA A 221 -4.70 -37.11 -25.79
C ALA A 221 -3.70 -38.21 -25.42
N SER A 222 -3.06 -38.05 -24.26
CA SER A 222 -2.60 -39.13 -23.39
C SER A 222 -2.28 -38.60 -21.99
N VAL A 223 -2.38 -39.50 -21.01
CA VAL A 223 -2.27 -39.26 -19.57
C VAL A 223 -1.19 -40.20 -19.01
N THR A 224 -0.58 -39.85 -17.87
CA THR A 224 0.23 -40.79 -17.08
C THR A 224 -0.01 -40.60 -15.59
N ASP A 225 0.02 -41.70 -14.84
CA ASP A 225 -0.53 -41.82 -13.48
C ASP A 225 0.32 -41.26 -12.32
N ALA A 226 -0.35 -41.16 -11.16
CA ALA A 226 0.26 -40.94 -9.83
C ALA A 226 0.85 -42.25 -9.24
N PRO A 227 1.34 -42.24 -7.98
CA PRO A 227 0.41 -42.53 -6.88
C PRO A 227 0.63 -41.69 -5.61
N ALA A 228 -0.27 -41.85 -4.64
CA ALA A 228 -0.24 -41.19 -3.32
C ALA A 228 0.01 -42.18 -2.17
N THR A 229 0.24 -41.65 -0.95
CA THR A 229 0.32 -42.39 0.31
C THR A 229 -0.46 -41.64 1.39
N GLU A 230 -1.04 -42.35 2.37
CA GLU A 230 -2.16 -41.89 3.21
C GLU A 230 -1.79 -41.17 4.54
N ALA A 231 -2.79 -40.53 5.16
CA ALA A 231 -2.75 -39.93 6.51
C ALA A 231 -3.20 -40.94 7.60
N PRO A 232 -3.13 -40.62 8.91
CA PRO A 232 -4.22 -39.90 9.63
C PRO A 232 -3.67 -38.98 10.78
N VAL A 233 -4.36 -38.41 11.78
CA VAL A 233 -5.74 -38.45 12.36
C VAL A 233 -6.17 -37.03 12.84
N THR A 234 -7.47 -36.79 13.05
CA THR A 234 -8.05 -35.63 13.79
C THR A 234 -8.06 -35.87 15.33
N PRO A 235 -8.31 -34.83 16.16
CA PRO A 235 -9.64 -34.75 16.79
C PRO A 235 -10.22 -33.34 17.05
N THR A 236 -11.56 -33.25 16.93
CA THR A 236 -12.54 -32.39 17.65
C THR A 236 -12.36 -30.86 17.73
N PRO A 237 -13.38 -30.05 17.34
CA PRO A 237 -13.40 -28.59 17.55
C PRO A 237 -13.95 -28.17 18.92
N THR A 238 -13.54 -26.98 19.38
CA THR A 238 -14.19 -26.22 20.46
C THR A 238 -14.61 -24.84 19.96
N THR A 239 -15.83 -24.41 20.30
CA THR A 239 -16.41 -23.15 19.84
C THR A 239 -15.79 -21.94 20.56
N SER A 240 -15.33 -20.94 19.81
CA SER A 240 -14.98 -19.61 20.33
C SER A 240 -15.64 -18.50 19.50
N THR A 241 -16.02 -17.42 20.17
CA THR A 241 -16.61 -16.21 19.61
C THR A 241 -15.63 -15.50 18.66
N PRO A 242 -16.07 -14.81 17.61
CA PRO A 242 -15.19 -13.91 16.85
C PRO A 242 -14.77 -12.71 17.73
N GLU A 243 -13.51 -12.69 18.13
CA GLU A 243 -12.84 -11.46 18.58
C GLU A 243 -12.37 -10.66 17.36
N THR A 244 -12.36 -9.33 17.48
CA THR A 244 -11.74 -8.44 16.49
C THR A 244 -10.25 -8.78 16.38
N PRO A 245 -9.66 -8.86 15.17
CA PRO A 245 -8.21 -9.05 15.03
C PRO A 245 -7.44 -7.94 15.76
N ALA A 246 -6.53 -8.33 16.65
CA ALA A 246 -5.63 -7.38 17.29
C ALA A 246 -4.67 -6.81 16.24
N GLN A 247 -4.56 -5.48 16.18
CA GLN A 247 -3.58 -4.81 15.33
C GLN A 247 -2.16 -5.13 15.83
N ALA A 248 -1.24 -5.43 14.91
CA ALA A 248 0.16 -5.66 15.24
C ALA A 248 0.95 -4.34 15.24
N ASP A 249 1.79 -4.13 16.26
CA ASP A 249 2.69 -2.97 16.35
C ASP A 249 3.70 -2.96 15.18
N CYS A 250 3.45 -2.13 14.17
CA CYS A 250 4.28 -1.98 12.97
C CYS A 250 5.64 -1.29 13.20
N GLN A 251 6.19 -1.34 14.42
CA GLN A 251 7.44 -0.68 14.82
C GLN A 251 8.72 -1.47 14.48
N SER A 252 8.62 -2.66 13.86
CA SER A 252 9.69 -3.67 13.90
C SER A 252 10.35 -4.05 12.56
N ASN A 253 10.02 -3.41 11.43
CA ASN A 253 10.52 -3.79 10.10
C ASN A 253 10.88 -2.62 9.15
N PHE A 254 11.38 -1.49 9.67
CA PHE A 254 11.97 -0.39 8.87
C PHE A 254 13.26 0.15 9.50
#